data_AF-A0A090FIP0-F1
#
_entry.id   AF-A0A090FIP0-F1
#
_cell.length_a   1.000
_cell.length_b   1.000
_cell.length_c   1.000
_cell.angle_alpha   90.00
_cell.angle_beta   90.00
_cell.angle_gamma   90.00
#
_symmetry.space_group_name_H-M   'P 1'
#
loop_
_entity.id
_entity.type
_entity.pdbx_description
1 polymer ?
#
loop_
_entity_poly.entity_id
_entity_poly.type
_entity_poly.pdbx_seq_one_letter_code
_entity_poly.pdbx_strand_id
1 'polypeptide(L)'
;MNCFHATSLRRLKDMRERSAFRELSKKEAKAHLAAEAAQHASRELAIAQQHCARAEMGLYQRFATLDALSIQALDQGHLHIERLEAEVALRRKTLDNACIAQEQAETAASEARSLWISCSAARNKWQQIEDDVRRGVDIRSQTAAETEADDEILLRYASVSLTEVAGKSI
;
A
#
# COMPACT_ATOMS: atom_id res chain seq x y z
N MET A 1 9.11 -30.66 -12.57
CA MET A 1 8.44 -29.92 -11.48
C MET A 1 7.00 -30.41 -11.42
N ASN A 2 6.51 -30.87 -10.26
CA ASN A 2 5.18 -31.46 -10.16
C ASN A 2 4.11 -30.36 -10.06
N CYS A 3 2.98 -30.46 -10.77
CA CYS A 3 1.93 -29.42 -10.79
C CYS A 3 1.48 -29.00 -9.39
N PHE A 4 1.36 -29.98 -8.49
CA PHE A 4 1.02 -29.76 -7.08
C PHE A 4 1.97 -28.79 -6.36
N HIS A 5 3.28 -28.84 -6.65
CA HIS A 5 4.25 -27.95 -6.05
C HIS A 5 4.13 -26.52 -6.59
N ALA A 6 3.86 -26.37 -7.89
CA ALA A 6 3.64 -25.05 -8.50
C ALA A 6 2.39 -24.37 -7.91
N THR A 7 1.27 -25.09 -7.81
CA THR A 7 0.02 -24.58 -7.22
C THR A 7 0.19 -24.20 -5.74
N SER A 8 0.93 -25.02 -4.95
CA SER A 8 1.22 -24.72 -3.55
C SER A 8 2.05 -23.44 -3.39
N LEU A 9 3.10 -23.27 -4.20
CA LEU A 9 3.93 -22.08 -4.20
C LEU A 9 3.18 -20.83 -4.64
N ARG A 10 2.32 -20.93 -5.66
CA ARG A 10 1.41 -19.84 -6.06
C ARG A 10 0.53 -19.42 -4.89
N ARG A 11 -0.10 -20.37 -4.20
CA ARG A 11 -0.97 -20.08 -3.04
C ARG A 11 -0.22 -19.32 -1.95
N LEU A 12 1.04 -19.67 -1.67
CA LEU A 12 1.86 -18.94 -0.72
C LEU A 12 2.15 -17.49 -1.17
N LYS A 13 2.35 -17.25 -2.47
CA LYS A 13 2.53 -15.89 -2.99
C LYS A 13 1.25 -15.07 -2.92
N ASP A 14 0.09 -15.66 -3.25
CA ASP A 14 -1.22 -15.04 -3.08
C ASP A 14 -1.46 -14.60 -1.63
N MET A 15 -1.11 -15.46 -0.65
CA MET A 15 -1.23 -15.10 0.78
C MET A 15 -0.32 -13.92 1.15
N ARG A 16 0.92 -13.90 0.66
CA ARG A 16 1.86 -12.80 0.91
C ARG A 16 1.41 -11.48 0.29
N GLU A 17 0.94 -11.50 -0.95
CA GLU A 17 0.38 -10.32 -1.62
C GLU A 17 -0.82 -9.76 -0.85
N ARG A 18 -1.76 -10.61 -0.44
CA ARG A 18 -2.93 -10.18 0.36
C ARG A 18 -2.52 -9.61 1.71
N SER A 19 -1.49 -10.18 2.35
CA SER A 19 -0.95 -9.63 3.59
C SER A 19 -0.33 -8.26 3.38
N ALA A 20 0.49 -8.11 2.33
CA ALA A 20 1.10 -6.83 1.98
C ALA A 20 0.06 -5.77 1.61
N PHE A 21 -1.00 -6.16 0.91
CA PHE A 21 -2.11 -5.26 0.58
C PHE A 21 -2.88 -4.79 1.82
N ARG A 22 -3.13 -5.69 2.79
CA ARG A 22 -3.76 -5.31 4.07
C ARG A 22 -2.91 -4.32 4.87
N GLU A 23 -1.60 -4.55 4.92
CA GLU A 23 -0.68 -3.60 5.55
C GLU A 23 -0.64 -2.27 4.80
N LEU A 24 -0.58 -2.27 3.46
CA LEU A 24 -0.67 -1.06 2.65
C LEU A 24 -1.93 -0.26 2.99
N SER A 25 -3.11 -0.89 2.94
CA SER A 25 -4.38 -0.23 3.26
C SER A 25 -4.38 0.39 4.66
N LYS A 26 -3.83 -0.30 5.66
CA LYS A 26 -3.68 0.22 7.02
C LYS A 26 -2.75 1.44 7.08
N LYS A 27 -1.63 1.40 6.36
CA LYS A 27 -0.66 2.51 6.33
C LYS A 27 -1.21 3.71 5.58
N GLU A 28 -1.94 3.50 4.48
CA GLU A 28 -2.63 4.56 3.74
C GLU A 28 -3.71 5.23 4.58
N ALA A 29 -4.53 4.45 5.30
CA ALA A 29 -5.51 5.00 6.23
C ALA A 29 -4.83 5.85 7.33
N LYS A 30 -3.70 5.38 7.87
CA LYS A 30 -2.92 6.15 8.85
C LYS A 30 -2.35 7.45 8.25
N ALA A 31 -1.85 7.41 7.02
CA ALA A 31 -1.33 8.59 6.32
C ALA A 31 -2.43 9.63 6.09
N HIS A 32 -3.63 9.18 5.67
CA HIS A 32 -4.80 10.06 5.53
C HIS A 32 -5.16 10.75 6.85
N LEU A 33 -5.27 9.98 7.94
CA LEU A 33 -5.58 10.54 9.26
C LEU A 33 -4.51 11.54 9.73
N ALA A 34 -3.23 11.28 9.44
CA ALA A 34 -2.16 12.19 9.80
C ALA A 34 -2.21 13.50 8.99
N ALA A 35 -2.55 13.42 7.70
CA ALA A 35 -2.77 14.61 6.86
C ALA A 35 -3.96 15.44 7.34
N GLU A 36 -5.07 14.81 7.72
CA GLU A 36 -6.22 15.51 8.33
C GLU A 36 -5.85 16.18 9.65
N ALA A 37 -5.05 15.52 10.48
CA ALA A 37 -4.56 16.09 11.74
C ALA A 37 -3.65 17.31 11.51
N ALA A 38 -2.74 17.25 10.53
CA ALA A 38 -1.91 18.39 10.13
C ALA A 38 -2.76 19.55 9.60
N GLN A 39 -3.76 19.27 8.76
CA GLN A 39 -4.69 20.29 8.26
C GLN A 39 -5.50 20.92 9.41
N HIS A 40 -5.95 20.11 10.36
CA HIS A 40 -6.63 20.60 11.56
C HIS A 40 -5.71 21.50 12.40
N ALA A 41 -4.48 21.06 12.69
CA ALA A 41 -3.50 21.87 13.44
C ALA A 41 -3.17 23.20 12.73
N SER A 42 -3.12 23.20 11.40
CA SER A 42 -2.91 24.41 10.61
C SER A 42 -4.07 25.40 10.74
N ARG A 43 -5.32 24.91 10.67
CA ARG A 43 -6.51 25.74 10.91
C ARG A 43 -6.52 26.32 12.32
N GLU A 44 -6.24 25.51 13.32
CA GLU A 44 -6.17 25.96 14.71
C GLU A 44 -5.10 27.03 14.94
N LEU A 45 -3.94 26.89 14.30
CA LEU A 45 -2.89 27.92 14.34
C LEU A 45 -3.38 29.23 13.70
N ALA A 46 -4.04 29.17 12.55
CA ALA A 46 -4.59 30.35 11.89
C ALA A 46 -5.65 31.06 12.76
N ILE A 47 -6.52 30.29 13.42
CA ILE A 47 -7.52 30.82 14.36
C ILE A 47 -6.81 31.50 15.54
N ALA A 48 -5.80 30.85 16.13
CA ALA A 48 -5.04 31.43 17.24
C ALA A 48 -4.33 32.74 16.82
N GLN A 49 -3.70 32.77 15.64
CA GLN A 49 -3.06 33.98 15.10
C GLN A 49 -4.06 35.12 14.88
N GLN A 50 -5.24 34.82 14.33
CA GLN A 50 -6.29 35.81 14.15
C GLN A 50 -6.81 36.34 15.49
N HIS A 51 -7.00 35.46 16.47
CA HIS A 51 -7.37 35.83 17.83
C HIS A 51 -6.32 36.76 18.46
N CYS A 52 -5.04 36.42 18.36
CA CYS A 52 -3.93 37.24 18.87
C CYS A 52 -3.92 38.63 18.24
N ALA A 53 -4.00 38.72 16.91
CA ALA A 53 -4.03 40.01 16.21
C ALA A 53 -5.22 40.89 16.65
N ARG A 54 -6.41 40.30 16.86
CA ARG A 54 -7.59 41.03 17.35
C ARG A 54 -7.39 41.49 18.79
N ALA A 55 -6.87 40.62 19.65
CA ALA A 55 -6.65 40.91 21.05
C ALA A 55 -5.60 42.02 21.24
N GLU A 56 -4.47 41.95 20.53
CA GLU A 56 -3.44 42.99 20.51
C GLU A 56 -4.00 44.34 20.04
N MET A 57 -4.74 44.36 18.92
CA MET A 57 -5.40 45.57 18.43
C MET A 57 -6.35 46.18 19.46
N GLY A 58 -7.17 45.34 20.12
CA GLY A 58 -8.06 45.78 21.19
C GLY A 58 -7.31 46.35 22.39
N LEU A 59 -6.13 45.81 22.68
CA LEU A 59 -5.26 46.27 23.77
C LEU A 59 -4.65 47.64 23.45
N TYR A 60 -4.13 47.82 22.23
CA TYR A 60 -3.63 49.12 21.76
C TYR A 60 -4.72 50.18 21.69
N GLN A 61 -5.93 49.83 21.24
CA GLN A 61 -7.08 50.75 21.26
C GLN A 61 -7.42 51.20 22.68
N ARG A 62 -7.44 50.28 23.66
CA ARG A 62 -7.66 50.63 25.06
C ARG A 62 -6.60 51.61 25.57
N PHE A 63 -5.32 51.34 25.28
CA PHE A 63 -4.24 52.25 25.66
C PHE A 63 -4.36 53.63 25.02
N ALA A 64 -4.80 53.72 23.76
CA ALA A 64 -5.03 54.99 23.08
C ALA A 64 -6.18 55.82 23.68
N THR A 65 -7.15 55.18 24.35
CA THR A 65 -8.29 55.87 24.99
C THR A 65 -8.03 56.34 26.42
N LEU A 66 -6.89 55.97 27.02
CA LEU A 66 -6.55 56.37 28.38
C LEU A 66 -5.88 57.75 28.39
N ASP A 67 -6.41 58.67 29.21
CA ASP A 67 -5.82 60.02 29.39
C ASP A 67 -4.40 59.97 29.97
N ALA A 68 -4.10 58.96 30.80
CA ALA A 68 -2.76 58.67 31.29
C ALA A 68 -2.56 57.15 31.42
N LEU A 69 -1.46 56.65 30.85
CA LEU A 69 -1.04 55.26 30.95
C LEU A 69 -0.37 55.00 32.30
N SER A 70 -0.97 54.13 33.11
CA SER A 70 -0.34 53.67 34.36
C SER A 70 0.63 52.51 34.08
N ILE A 71 1.67 52.40 34.91
CA ILE A 71 2.62 51.27 34.87
C ILE A 71 1.87 49.94 35.01
N GLN A 72 0.88 49.87 35.91
CA GLN A 72 0.06 48.68 36.12
C GLN A 72 -0.72 48.27 34.85
N ALA A 73 -1.24 49.23 34.08
CA ALA A 73 -1.95 48.93 32.83
C ALA A 73 -1.00 48.39 31.76
N LEU A 74 0.22 48.93 31.68
CA LEU A 74 1.28 48.42 30.80
C LEU A 74 1.70 47.00 31.18
N ASP A 75 1.93 46.73 32.47
CA ASP A 75 2.30 45.40 32.96
C ASP A 75 1.21 44.36 32.64
N GLN A 76 -0.06 44.71 32.84
CA GLN A 76 -1.19 43.83 32.47
C GLN A 76 -1.25 43.59 30.96
N GLY A 77 -0.97 44.62 30.15
CA GLY A 77 -0.90 44.50 28.70
C GLY A 77 0.21 43.55 28.26
N HIS A 78 1.39 43.70 28.84
CA HIS A 78 2.55 42.86 28.55
C HIS A 78 2.28 41.40 28.87
N LEU A 79 1.76 41.11 30.08
CA LEU A 79 1.36 39.75 30.48
C LEU A 79 0.30 39.14 29.56
N HIS A 80 -0.59 39.97 28.98
CA HIS A 80 -1.59 39.49 28.03
C HIS A 80 -0.94 39.09 26.69
N ILE A 81 -0.03 39.91 26.17
CA ILE A 81 0.71 39.62 24.94
C ILE A 81 1.55 38.35 25.11
N GLU A 82 2.28 38.20 26.21
CA GLU A 82 3.07 37.00 26.48
C GLU A 82 2.22 35.72 26.47
N ARG A 83 1.00 35.78 27.02
CA ARG A 83 0.06 34.65 26.99
C ARG A 83 -0.40 34.30 25.58
N LEU A 84 -0.69 35.31 24.76
CA LEU A 84 -1.08 35.14 23.36
C LEU A 84 0.07 34.54 22.53
N GLU A 85 1.28 35.05 22.71
CA GLU A 85 2.48 34.52 22.08
C GLU A 85 2.74 33.06 22.48
N ALA A 86 2.58 32.73 23.76
CA ALA A 86 2.71 31.35 24.25
C ALA A 86 1.66 30.41 23.64
N GLU A 87 0.42 30.88 23.47
CA GLU A 87 -0.63 30.11 22.79
C GLU A 87 -0.26 29.84 21.33
N VAL A 88 0.17 30.86 20.57
CA VAL A 88 0.59 30.69 19.18
C VAL A 88 1.80 29.76 19.08
N ALA A 89 2.78 29.91 19.97
CA ALA A 89 3.96 29.04 20.01
C ALA A 89 3.56 27.57 20.27
N LEU A 90 2.62 27.33 21.18
CA LEU A 90 2.07 26.00 21.44
C LEU A 90 1.40 25.42 20.18
N ARG A 91 0.53 26.19 19.51
CA ARG A 91 -0.15 25.73 18.29
C ARG A 91 0.81 25.46 17.13
N ARG A 92 1.86 26.28 16.98
CA ARG A 92 2.94 26.04 16.02
C ARG A 92 3.63 24.71 16.29
N LYS A 93 4.02 24.45 17.54
CA LYS A 93 4.63 23.18 17.92
C LYS A 93 3.71 21.98 17.65
N THR A 94 2.41 22.12 17.89
CA THR A 94 1.43 21.08 17.55
C THR A 94 1.37 20.83 16.04
N LEU A 95 1.39 21.88 15.23
CA LEU A 95 1.43 21.75 13.77
C LEU A 95 2.72 21.07 13.31
N ASP A 96 3.88 21.48 13.82
CA ASP A 96 5.17 20.88 13.47
C ASP A 96 5.19 19.37 13.76
N ASN A 97 4.70 18.98 14.95
CA ASN A 97 4.57 17.57 15.32
C ASN A 97 3.61 16.81 14.40
N ALA A 98 2.49 17.44 14.00
CA ALA A 98 1.52 16.83 13.09
C ALA A 98 2.10 16.65 11.68
N CYS A 99 2.88 17.62 11.17
CA CYS A 99 3.59 17.53 9.90
C CYS A 99 4.64 16.41 9.92
N ILE A 100 5.42 16.30 11.00
CA ILE A 100 6.39 15.19 11.17
C ILE A 100 5.66 13.83 11.16
N ALA A 101 4.54 13.73 11.88
CA ALA A 101 3.75 12.50 11.92
C ALA A 101 3.14 12.15 10.54
N GLN A 102 2.72 13.18 9.78
CA GLN A 102 2.25 13.02 8.41
C GLN A 102 3.35 12.48 7.50
N GLU A 103 4.52 13.10 7.49
CA GLU A 103 5.67 12.68 6.67
C GLU A 103 6.10 11.23 6.98
N GLN A 104 6.15 10.88 8.27
CA GLN A 104 6.46 9.51 8.70
C GLN A 104 5.39 8.50 8.23
N ALA A 105 4.11 8.88 8.27
CA ALA A 105 3.02 8.03 7.82
C ALA A 105 3.00 7.86 6.31
N GLU A 106 3.28 8.92 5.55
CA GLU A 106 3.42 8.89 4.08
C GLU A 106 4.61 8.03 3.65
N THR A 107 5.75 8.17 4.33
CA THR A 107 6.93 7.33 4.10
C THR A 107 6.60 5.86 4.33
N ALA A 108 5.97 5.54 5.46
CA ALA A 108 5.57 4.16 5.76
C ALA A 108 4.53 3.60 4.75
N ALA A 109 3.63 4.44 4.23
CA ALA A 109 2.69 4.04 3.17
C ALA A 109 3.41 3.79 1.84
N SER A 110 4.40 4.62 1.49
CA SER A 110 5.23 4.44 0.29
C SER A 110 6.03 3.13 0.34
N GLU A 111 6.66 2.84 1.49
CA GLU A 111 7.37 1.57 1.72
C GLU A 111 6.43 0.37 1.60
N ALA A 112 5.25 0.43 2.24
CA ALA A 112 4.24 -0.62 2.14
C ALA A 112 3.75 -0.82 0.68
N ARG A 113 3.66 0.26 -0.10
CA ARG A 113 3.27 0.21 -1.51
C ARG A 113 4.33 -0.49 -2.34
N SER A 114 5.60 -0.17 -2.12
CA SER A 114 6.74 -0.83 -2.76
C SER A 114 6.76 -2.34 -2.46
N LEU A 115 6.54 -2.71 -1.20
CA LEU A 115 6.44 -4.11 -0.78
C LEU A 115 5.27 -4.85 -1.44
N TRP A 116 4.10 -4.22 -1.51
CA TRP A 116 2.94 -4.80 -2.19
C TRP A 116 3.20 -4.99 -3.70
N ILE A 117 3.78 -4.00 -4.38
CA ILE A 117 4.16 -4.10 -5.81
C ILE A 117 5.11 -5.29 -6.02
N SER A 118 6.14 -5.42 -5.19
CA SER A 118 7.09 -6.54 -5.24
C SER A 118 6.41 -7.90 -5.03
N CYS A 119 5.50 -7.98 -4.04
CA CYS A 119 4.73 -9.20 -3.78
C CYS A 119 3.80 -9.56 -4.94
N SER A 120 3.15 -8.56 -5.55
CA SER A 120 2.27 -8.74 -6.70
C SER A 120 3.04 -9.22 -7.93
N ALA A 121 4.20 -8.61 -8.21
CA ALA A 121 5.09 -9.06 -9.28
C ALA A 121 5.55 -10.51 -9.08
N ALA A 122 5.92 -10.88 -7.85
CA ALA A 122 6.28 -12.26 -7.52
C ALA A 122 5.09 -13.21 -7.75
N ARG A 123 3.88 -12.84 -7.30
CA ARG A 123 2.66 -13.63 -7.48
C ARG A 123 2.36 -13.85 -8.96
N ASN A 124 2.46 -12.82 -9.81
CA ASN A 124 2.28 -12.91 -11.25
C ASN A 124 3.31 -13.84 -11.91
N LYS A 125 4.58 -13.76 -11.50
CA LYS A 125 5.63 -14.68 -12.00
C LYS A 125 5.33 -16.14 -11.65
N TRP A 126 4.82 -16.41 -10.46
CA TRP A 126 4.47 -17.78 -10.04
C TRP A 126 3.21 -18.29 -10.74
N GLN A 127 2.25 -17.42 -11.06
CA GLN A 127 1.13 -17.76 -11.92
C GLN A 127 1.62 -18.23 -13.30
N GLN A 128 2.53 -17.46 -13.92
CA GLN A 128 3.12 -17.83 -15.21
C GLN A 128 3.82 -19.19 -15.16
N ILE A 129 4.62 -19.45 -14.12
CA ILE A 129 5.28 -20.75 -13.93
C ILE A 129 4.26 -21.89 -13.80
N GLU A 130 3.18 -21.70 -13.06
CA GLU A 130 2.14 -22.73 -12.94
C GLU A 130 1.47 -23.02 -14.29
N ASP A 131 1.18 -21.97 -15.06
CA ASP A 131 0.56 -22.10 -16.39
C ASP A 131 1.51 -22.81 -17.38
N ASP A 132 2.81 -22.51 -17.32
CA ASP A 132 3.84 -23.18 -18.13
C ASP A 132 3.99 -24.67 -17.74
N VAL A 133 3.98 -24.98 -16.45
CA VAL A 133 4.04 -26.36 -15.94
C VAL A 133 2.81 -27.16 -16.40
N ARG A 134 1.61 -26.55 -16.34
CA ARG A 134 0.36 -27.16 -16.82
C ARG A 134 0.43 -27.44 -18.32
N ARG A 135 0.81 -26.44 -19.12
CA ARG A 135 0.99 -26.59 -20.56
C ARG A 135 1.98 -27.70 -20.90
N GLY A 136 3.07 -27.81 -20.16
CA GLY A 136 4.05 -28.88 -20.35
C GLY A 136 3.51 -30.28 -20.02
N VAL A 137 2.56 -30.41 -19.07
CA VAL A 137 1.85 -31.68 -18.83
C VAL A 137 0.95 -32.01 -20.02
N ASP A 138 0.15 -31.04 -20.47
CA ASP A 138 -0.80 -31.24 -21.57
C ASP A 138 -0.08 -31.69 -22.86
N ILE A 139 1.04 -31.05 -23.20
CA ILE A 139 1.88 -31.45 -24.34
C ILE A 139 2.38 -32.89 -24.19
N ARG A 140 2.88 -33.28 -23.01
CA ARG A 140 3.37 -34.65 -22.79
C ARG A 140 2.25 -35.68 -22.90
N SER A 141 1.06 -35.37 -22.38
CA SER A 141 -0.11 -36.23 -22.50
C SER A 141 -0.55 -36.38 -23.95
N GLN A 142 -0.53 -35.30 -24.74
CA GLN A 142 -0.82 -35.35 -26.17
C GLN A 142 0.20 -36.21 -26.92
N THR A 143 1.50 -35.99 -26.70
CA THR A 143 2.55 -36.79 -27.35
C THR A 143 2.44 -38.26 -26.99
N ALA A 144 2.12 -38.60 -25.74
CA ALA A 144 1.91 -39.99 -25.32
C ALA A 144 0.71 -40.64 -26.04
N ALA A 145 -0.39 -39.91 -26.19
CA ALA A 145 -1.57 -40.38 -26.92
C ALA A 145 -1.30 -40.57 -28.42
N GLU A 146 -0.52 -39.67 -29.03
CA GLU A 146 -0.06 -39.80 -30.42
C GLU A 146 0.81 -41.06 -30.60
N THR A 147 1.77 -41.29 -29.70
CA THR A 147 2.61 -42.50 -29.75
C THR A 147 1.83 -43.80 -29.53
N GLU A 148 0.86 -43.81 -28.62
CA GLU A 148 0.03 -44.99 -28.35
C GLU A 148 -0.87 -45.32 -29.56
N ALA A 149 -1.40 -44.29 -30.22
CA ALA A 149 -2.18 -44.46 -31.45
C ALA A 149 -1.31 -45.02 -32.59
N ASP A 150 -0.09 -44.51 -32.76
CA ASP A 150 0.85 -45.01 -33.77
C ASP A 150 1.25 -46.47 -33.51
N ASP A 151 1.53 -46.83 -32.25
CA ASP A 151 1.83 -48.20 -31.84
C ASP A 151 0.64 -49.15 -32.11
N GLU A 152 -0.59 -48.71 -31.85
CA GLU A 152 -1.79 -49.51 -32.14
C GLU A 152 -1.95 -49.78 -33.66
N ILE A 153 -1.68 -48.79 -34.51
CA ILE A 153 -1.73 -48.94 -35.97
C ILE A 153 -0.69 -49.97 -36.44
N LEU A 154 0.54 -49.90 -35.93
CA LEU A 154 1.60 -50.85 -36.27
C LEU A 154 1.24 -52.28 -35.86
N LEU A 155 0.65 -52.47 -34.67
CA LEU A 155 0.20 -53.79 -34.19
C LEU A 155 -0.94 -54.36 -35.06
N ARG A 156 -1.91 -53.52 -35.46
CA ARG A 156 -2.98 -53.92 -36.38
C ARG A 156 -2.43 -54.31 -37.75
N TYR A 157 -1.46 -53.58 -38.29
CA TYR A 157 -0.87 -53.92 -39.58
C TYR A 157 -0.04 -55.21 -39.53
N ALA A 158 0.74 -55.40 -38.46
CA ALA A 158 1.54 -56.61 -38.25
C ALA A 158 0.66 -57.87 -38.10
N SER A 159 -0.46 -57.77 -37.39
CA SER A 159 -1.42 -58.88 -37.23
C SER A 159 -2.11 -59.25 -38.54
N VAL A 160 -2.53 -58.27 -39.35
CA VAL A 160 -3.08 -58.49 -40.70
C VAL A 160 -2.06 -59.19 -41.60
N SER A 161 -0.80 -58.71 -41.58
CA SER A 161 0.29 -59.31 -42.35
C SER A 161 0.56 -60.77 -41.95
N LEU A 162 0.48 -61.09 -40.65
CA LEU A 162 0.65 -62.45 -40.15
C LEU A 162 -0.49 -63.38 -40.60
N THR A 163 -1.74 -62.90 -40.59
CA THR A 163 -2.90 -63.67 -41.06
C THR A 163 -2.89 -63.91 -42.56
N GLU A 164 -2.37 -62.97 -43.37
CA GLU A 164 -2.21 -63.17 -44.82
C GLU A 164 -1.12 -64.19 -45.16
N VAL A 165 -0.03 -64.25 -44.38
CA VAL A 165 1.03 -65.25 -44.55
C VAL A 165 0.56 -66.65 -44.12
N ALA A 166 -0.24 -66.74 -43.05
CA ALA A 166 -0.83 -68.00 -42.59
C ALA A 166 -1.90 -68.55 -43.56
N GLY A 167 -2.67 -67.68 -44.24
CA GLY A 167 -3.67 -68.09 -45.22
C GLY A 167 -3.10 -68.51 -46.60
N LYS A 168 -1.82 -68.21 -46.88
CA LYS A 168 -1.12 -68.60 -48.11
C LYS A 168 -0.25 -69.86 -47.97
N SER A 169 -0.22 -70.46 -46.77
CA SER A 169 0.40 -71.79 -46.55
C SER A 169 -0.68 -72.87 -46.49
N ILE A 170 -1.12 -73.35 -47.67
CA ILE A 170 -1.82 -74.62 -47.87
C ILE A 170 -1.12 -75.34 -49.03
#